data_AF-A0A2B8A4P9-F1
#
_entry.id   AF-A0A2B8A4P9-F1
#
_cell.length_a   1.000
_cell.length_b   1.000
_cell.length_c   1.000
_cell.angle_alpha   90.00
_cell.angle_beta   90.00
_cell.angle_gamma   90.00
#
_symmetry.space_group_name_H-M   'P 1'
#
loop_
_entity.id
_entity.type
_entity.pdbx_description
1 polymer ?
#
loop_
_entity_poly.entity_id
_entity_poly.type
_entity_poly.pdbx_seq_one_letter_code
_entity_poly.pdbx_strand_id
1 'polypeptide(L)'
;DFYDSANGLVSDCRIDAGDDAIAIGYSSNISVSNCILHSRSCGIRIGYNGFEDSETRGNLLFNNIRIFDSNRGIGIFQRKKGDMENIHFSNIIIQTRLHSGQWWGHGEPIHISSVPGVGAKESGYIKNVTFSNVTAAAEEGIVLYGYR
;
A
#
# COMPACT_ATOMS: atom_id res chain seq x y z
N ASP A 1 -5.55 7.27 7.96
CA ASP A 1 -6.21 7.05 6.66
C ASP A 1 -6.30 8.35 5.88
N PHE A 2 -6.14 8.27 4.57
CA PHE A 2 -6.44 9.34 3.62
C PHE A 2 -7.62 8.88 2.77
N TYR A 3 -8.71 9.65 2.80
CA TYR A 3 -9.94 9.38 2.07
C TYR A 3 -10.53 10.71 1.62
N ASP A 4 -10.86 10.80 0.32
CA ASP A 4 -11.25 12.03 -0.36
C ASP A 4 -10.33 13.22 -0.01
N SER A 5 -9.01 12.97 -0.08
CA SER A 5 -7.98 13.89 0.39
C SER A 5 -7.01 14.27 -0.73
N ALA A 6 -6.52 15.51 -0.67
CA ALA A 6 -5.49 16.01 -1.56
C ALA A 6 -4.42 16.81 -0.80
N ASN A 7 -3.19 16.81 -1.33
CA ASN A 7 -2.05 17.59 -0.80
C ASN A 7 -1.67 17.23 0.64
N GLY A 8 -1.70 15.92 0.96
CA GLY A 8 -1.38 15.41 2.29
C GLY A 8 0.12 15.23 2.51
N LEU A 9 0.60 15.57 3.71
CA LEU A 9 1.97 15.36 4.14
C LEU A 9 1.99 14.63 5.49
N VAL A 10 2.79 13.56 5.56
CA VAL A 10 3.14 12.88 6.81
C VAL A 10 4.66 12.79 6.86
N SER A 11 5.29 13.37 7.87
CA SER A 11 6.74 13.27 8.01
C SER A 11 7.23 13.15 9.44
N ASP A 12 8.45 12.62 9.57
CA ASP A 12 9.27 12.67 10.79
C ASP A 12 8.57 12.07 12.02
N CYS A 13 7.87 10.95 11.80
CA CYS A 13 7.02 10.35 12.81
C CYS A 13 7.22 8.84 12.96
N ARG A 14 6.73 8.32 14.09
CA ARG A 14 6.57 6.89 14.33
C ARG A 14 5.09 6.58 14.49
N ILE A 15 4.61 5.55 13.79
CA ILE A 15 3.23 5.07 13.88
C ILE A 15 3.27 3.58 14.23
N ASP A 16 2.63 3.22 15.34
CA ASP A 16 2.39 1.83 15.75
C ASP A 16 0.88 1.56 15.70
N ALA A 17 0.44 0.69 14.78
CA ALA A 17 -0.97 0.49 14.47
C ALA A 17 -1.43 -0.97 14.64
N GLY A 18 -2.71 -1.13 14.99
CA GLY A 18 -3.37 -2.44 15.04
C GLY A 18 -3.83 -2.94 13.67
N ASP A 19 -4.15 -2.04 12.74
CA ASP A 19 -4.39 -2.37 11.33
C ASP A 19 -3.30 -1.68 10.50
N ASP A 20 -3.60 -1.14 9.30
CA ASP A 20 -2.60 -0.47 8.48
C ASP A 20 -2.00 0.78 9.15
N ALA A 21 -0.67 0.98 9.04
CA ALA A 21 -0.05 2.18 9.59
C ALA A 21 -0.34 3.42 8.73
N ILE A 22 -0.29 3.26 7.40
CA ILE A 22 -0.75 4.24 6.42
C ILE A 22 -1.73 3.57 5.46
N ALA A 23 -2.95 4.08 5.35
CA ALA A 23 -3.92 3.65 4.34
C ALA A 23 -4.32 4.81 3.43
N ILE A 24 -4.13 4.61 2.12
CA ILE A 24 -4.52 5.53 1.06
C ILE A 24 -5.75 4.96 0.34
N GLY A 25 -6.90 5.54 0.64
CA GLY A 25 -8.16 5.33 -0.08
C GLY A 25 -8.20 6.16 -1.37
N TYR A 26 -9.34 6.75 -1.66
CA TYR A 26 -9.45 7.72 -2.75
C TYR A 26 -8.74 9.03 -2.39
N SER A 27 -7.51 9.23 -2.84
CA SER A 27 -6.71 10.42 -2.52
C SER A 27 -5.62 10.67 -3.56
N SER A 28 -5.14 11.91 -3.63
CA SER A 28 -4.09 12.33 -4.57
C SER A 28 -3.08 13.27 -3.94
N ASN A 29 -1.88 13.34 -4.52
CA ASN A 29 -0.79 14.21 -4.06
C ASN A 29 -0.49 14.03 -2.55
N ILE A 30 -0.19 12.79 -2.17
CA ILE A 30 0.16 12.45 -0.78
C ILE A 30 1.64 12.12 -0.71
N SER A 31 2.34 12.72 0.25
CA SER A 31 3.75 12.45 0.54
C SER A 31 3.91 11.92 1.95
N VAL A 32 4.61 10.80 2.09
CA VAL A 32 5.00 10.21 3.38
C VAL A 32 6.51 10.05 3.41
N SER A 33 7.18 10.66 4.39
CA SER A 33 8.63 10.60 4.46
C SER A 33 9.22 10.54 5.87
N ASN A 34 10.42 9.96 6.00
CA ASN A 34 11.15 9.92 7.27
C ASN A 34 10.35 9.24 8.41
N CYS A 35 9.65 8.16 8.09
CA CYS A 35 8.74 7.50 9.04
C CYS A 35 9.23 6.13 9.47
N ILE A 36 8.89 5.77 10.71
CA ILE A 36 9.00 4.41 11.24
C ILE A 36 7.59 3.85 11.42
N LEU A 37 7.27 2.77 10.71
CA LEU A 37 5.94 2.19 10.64
C LEU A 37 5.93 0.78 11.23
N HIS A 38 4.99 0.55 12.15
CA HIS A 38 4.60 -0.75 12.69
C HIS A 38 3.10 -0.94 12.52
N SER A 39 2.71 -2.17 12.20
CA SER A 39 1.34 -2.52 11.86
C SER A 39 1.14 -4.01 12.06
N ARG A 40 -0.04 -4.48 12.51
CA ARG A 40 -0.37 -5.91 12.44
C ARG A 40 -0.92 -6.33 11.08
N SER A 41 -1.13 -5.38 10.17
CA SER A 41 -1.69 -5.53 8.82
C SER A 41 -0.64 -5.09 7.78
N CYS A 42 -0.94 -4.13 6.89
CA CYS A 42 0.07 -3.53 6.01
C CYS A 42 0.81 -2.37 6.69
N GLY A 43 2.12 -2.23 6.48
CA GLY A 43 2.82 -0.99 6.80
C GLY A 43 2.28 0.18 5.97
N ILE A 44 2.11 -0.03 4.66
CA ILE A 44 1.48 0.93 3.75
C ILE A 44 0.46 0.19 2.88
N ARG A 45 -0.79 0.65 2.85
CA ARG A 45 -1.83 0.19 1.95
C ARG A 45 -2.28 1.30 1.01
N ILE A 46 -2.40 0.98 -0.28
CA ILE A 46 -3.06 1.78 -1.32
C ILE A 46 -4.21 0.94 -1.90
N GLY A 47 -5.40 1.52 -2.03
CA GLY A 47 -6.64 0.72 -2.11
C GLY A 47 -7.18 0.49 -0.70
N TYR A 48 -8.15 -0.37 -0.41
CA TYR A 48 -8.95 -1.27 -1.26
C TYR A 48 -10.17 -0.50 -1.81
N ASN A 49 -10.27 -0.30 -3.12
CA ASN A 49 -11.38 0.46 -3.73
C ASN A 49 -12.63 -0.40 -4.02
N GLY A 50 -12.81 -1.55 -3.36
CA GLY A 50 -13.93 -2.44 -3.68
C GLY A 50 -15.31 -1.87 -3.32
N PHE A 51 -15.38 -0.81 -2.51
CA PHE A 51 -16.63 -0.16 -2.08
C PHE A 51 -16.84 1.23 -2.68
N GLU A 52 -15.88 1.73 -3.45
CA GLU A 52 -15.88 3.10 -3.96
C GLU A 52 -16.08 3.09 -5.48
N ASP A 53 -16.83 4.07 -6.00
CA ASP A 53 -17.12 4.14 -7.42
C ASP A 53 -16.15 5.10 -8.14
N SER A 54 -15.31 4.50 -8.98
CA SER A 54 -14.64 5.06 -10.17
C SER A 54 -14.00 6.45 -10.11
N GLU A 55 -12.92 6.61 -9.36
CA GLU A 55 -12.04 7.78 -9.51
C GLU A 55 -10.55 7.40 -9.48
N THR A 56 -9.75 8.16 -10.23
CA THR A 56 -8.29 7.95 -10.37
C THR A 56 -7.56 8.47 -9.14
N ARG A 57 -6.59 7.69 -8.66
CA ARG A 57 -5.75 7.96 -7.50
C ARG A 57 -4.31 8.07 -7.98
N GLY A 58 -3.55 9.02 -7.47
CA GLY A 58 -2.16 9.10 -7.89
C GLY A 58 -1.34 10.24 -7.35
N ASN A 59 -0.09 10.27 -7.81
CA ASN A 59 0.96 11.16 -7.30
C ASN A 59 1.19 10.88 -5.81
N LEU A 60 1.61 9.65 -5.52
CA LEU A 60 1.86 9.17 -4.16
C LEU A 60 3.36 8.96 -3.98
N LEU A 61 3.96 9.63 -3.01
CA LEU A 61 5.39 9.61 -2.75
C LEU A 61 5.67 9.04 -1.36
N PHE A 62 6.47 7.97 -1.31
CA PHE A 62 6.90 7.33 -0.08
C PHE A 62 8.43 7.28 -0.08
N ASN A 63 9.07 7.95 0.88
CA ASN A 63 10.52 8.09 0.90
C ASN A 63 11.13 7.94 2.30
N ASN A 64 12.25 7.21 2.41
CA ASN A 64 12.98 7.09 3.68
C ASN A 64 12.09 6.52 4.81
N ILE A 65 11.59 5.30 4.61
CA ILE A 65 10.64 4.66 5.54
C ILE A 65 11.22 3.33 6.04
N ARG A 66 11.09 3.08 7.34
CA ARG A 66 11.31 1.76 7.92
C ARG A 66 9.98 1.12 8.29
N ILE A 67 9.66 -0.02 7.70
CA ILE A 67 8.51 -0.85 8.08
C ILE A 67 9.06 -2.07 8.83
N PHE A 68 8.52 -2.37 10.01
CA PHE A 68 9.00 -3.52 10.80
C PHE A 68 7.87 -4.22 11.57
N ASP A 69 8.05 -5.54 11.78
CA ASP A 69 7.09 -6.42 12.48
C ASP A 69 5.66 -6.30 11.91
N SER A 70 5.55 -6.13 10.58
CA SER A 70 4.28 -6.03 9.86
C SER A 70 3.91 -7.29 9.11
N ASN A 71 2.61 -7.60 9.04
CA ASN A 71 2.12 -8.79 8.34
C ASN A 71 2.31 -8.66 6.82
N ARG A 72 2.23 -7.43 6.31
CA ARG A 72 2.66 -7.06 4.97
C ARG A 72 3.44 -5.76 5.00
N GLY A 73 4.44 -5.62 4.14
CA GLY A 73 5.15 -4.35 3.98
C GLY A 73 4.29 -3.32 3.26
N ILE A 74 4.25 -3.42 1.93
CA ILE A 74 3.51 -2.52 1.04
C ILE A 74 2.44 -3.32 0.30
N GLY A 75 1.19 -2.84 0.31
CA GLY A 75 0.08 -3.43 -0.42
C GLY A 75 -0.59 -2.43 -1.37
N ILE A 76 -0.72 -2.78 -2.65
CA ILE A 76 -1.50 -2.05 -3.66
C ILE A 76 -2.62 -2.95 -4.16
N PHE A 77 -3.87 -2.55 -3.91
CA PHE A 77 -5.06 -3.36 -4.15
C PHE A 77 -6.08 -2.63 -5.01
N GLN A 78 -6.02 -2.88 -6.31
CA GLN A 78 -6.95 -2.37 -7.30
C GLN A 78 -8.09 -3.37 -7.55
N ARG A 79 -9.34 -2.94 -7.39
CA ARG A 79 -10.53 -3.81 -7.27
C ARG A 79 -11.74 -3.39 -8.10
N LYS A 80 -11.87 -2.10 -8.39
CA LYS A 80 -12.92 -1.54 -9.26
C LYS A 80 -12.29 -0.64 -10.31
N LYS A 81 -13.13 -0.03 -11.16
CA LYS A 81 -12.72 1.05 -12.08
C LYS A 81 -12.07 2.22 -11.34
N GLY A 82 -11.39 3.06 -12.11
CA GLY A 82 -10.51 4.13 -11.62
C GLY A 82 -9.08 3.61 -11.62
N ASP A 83 -8.10 4.44 -11.98
CA ASP A 83 -6.70 4.00 -12.10
C ASP A 83 -5.89 4.39 -10.85
N MET A 84 -4.86 3.62 -10.54
CA MET A 84 -3.83 3.98 -9.57
C MET A 84 -2.55 4.28 -10.33
N GLU A 85 -2.08 5.51 -10.28
CA GLU A 85 -0.95 5.95 -11.11
C GLU A 85 0.07 6.83 -10.38
N ASN A 86 1.30 6.82 -10.89
CA ASN A 86 2.41 7.67 -10.41
C ASN A 86 2.67 7.48 -8.91
N ILE A 87 3.11 6.27 -8.56
CA ILE A 87 3.36 5.85 -7.18
C ILE A 87 4.85 5.55 -7.05
N HIS A 88 5.53 6.25 -6.16
CA HIS A 88 6.97 6.11 -5.97
C HIS A 88 7.30 5.69 -4.54
N PHE A 89 7.96 4.56 -4.41
CA PHE A 89 8.55 4.07 -3.17
C PHE A 89 10.07 4.15 -3.28
N SER A 90 10.72 4.81 -2.33
CA SER A 90 12.16 5.03 -2.37
C SER A 90 12.83 4.99 -1.00
N ASN A 91 14.02 4.40 -0.92
CA ASN A 91 14.80 4.31 0.33
C ASN A 91 13.97 3.66 1.45
N ILE A 92 13.48 2.44 1.24
CA ILE A 92 12.62 1.73 2.20
C ILE A 92 13.29 0.47 2.71
N ILE A 93 13.27 0.27 4.02
CA ILE A 93 13.67 -0.98 4.66
C ILE A 93 12.41 -1.65 5.21
N ILE A 94 12.17 -2.89 4.80
CA ILE A 94 10.98 -3.66 5.18
C ILE A 94 11.42 -4.90 5.96
N GLN A 95 10.82 -5.12 7.13
CA GLN A 95 10.89 -6.38 7.83
C GLN A 95 9.48 -6.85 8.16
N THR A 96 9.01 -7.88 7.47
CA THR A 96 7.70 -8.47 7.76
C THR A 96 7.80 -9.63 8.74
N ARG A 97 6.65 -10.02 9.28
CA ARG A 97 6.44 -11.20 10.10
C ARG A 97 5.00 -11.64 9.93
N LEU A 98 4.78 -12.92 9.66
CA LEU A 98 3.45 -13.52 9.61
C LEU A 98 2.85 -13.50 11.02
N HIS A 99 1.78 -12.73 11.15
CA HIS A 99 0.99 -12.67 12.37
C HIS A 99 -0.21 -13.60 12.25
N SER A 100 -0.48 -14.38 13.30
CA SER A 100 -1.73 -15.13 13.40
C SER A 100 -2.91 -14.18 13.56
N GLY A 101 -3.99 -14.37 12.79
CA GLY A 101 -5.20 -13.56 12.88
C GLY A 101 -5.82 -13.30 11.52
N GLN A 102 -6.80 -12.38 11.47
CA GLN A 102 -7.47 -11.94 10.24
C GLN A 102 -6.88 -10.61 9.74
N TRP A 103 -5.55 -10.55 9.63
CA TRP A 103 -4.86 -9.36 9.14
C TRP A 103 -4.64 -9.44 7.63
N TRP A 104 -4.43 -8.29 6.98
CA TRP A 104 -4.10 -8.31 5.56
C TRP A 104 -2.73 -8.95 5.36
N GLY A 105 -2.74 -10.09 4.68
CA GLY A 105 -1.56 -10.72 4.10
C GLY A 105 -1.01 -11.93 4.79
N HIS A 106 0.07 -12.42 4.20
CA HIS A 106 0.68 -13.69 4.55
C HIS A 106 2.19 -13.55 4.78
N GLY A 107 2.71 -12.34 4.99
CA GLY A 107 4.14 -12.09 5.23
C GLY A 107 4.84 -11.38 4.07
N GLU A 108 4.14 -11.02 2.99
CA GLU A 108 4.75 -10.49 1.78
C GLU A 108 5.33 -9.08 2.03
N PRO A 109 6.55 -8.78 1.58
CA PRO A 109 7.11 -7.43 1.73
C PRO A 109 6.44 -6.45 0.77
N ILE A 110 6.06 -6.91 -0.43
CA ILE A 110 5.36 -6.12 -1.44
C ILE A 110 4.28 -6.99 -2.08
N HIS A 111 3.05 -6.49 -2.09
CA HIS A 111 1.91 -7.08 -2.79
C HIS A 111 1.31 -6.05 -3.74
N ILE A 112 1.25 -6.37 -5.02
CA ILE A 112 0.55 -5.56 -6.02
C ILE A 112 -0.46 -6.46 -6.71
N SER A 113 -1.73 -6.06 -6.68
CA SER A 113 -2.75 -6.79 -7.40
C SER A 113 -3.83 -5.91 -8.00
N SER A 114 -4.16 -6.17 -9.26
CA SER A 114 -5.37 -5.66 -9.90
C SER A 114 -6.27 -6.83 -10.25
N VAL A 115 -7.36 -6.98 -9.50
CA VAL A 115 -8.37 -8.04 -9.70
C VAL A 115 -9.75 -7.52 -9.41
N PRO A 116 -10.81 -7.90 -10.14
CA PRO A 116 -12.16 -7.47 -9.82
C PRO A 116 -12.52 -7.84 -8.38
N GLY A 117 -12.98 -6.84 -7.63
CA GLY A 117 -13.55 -7.02 -6.30
C GLY A 117 -14.91 -7.70 -6.34
N VAL A 118 -15.48 -7.93 -5.15
CA VAL A 118 -16.81 -8.55 -5.03
C VAL A 118 -17.85 -7.73 -5.80
N GLY A 119 -18.57 -8.39 -6.71
CA GLY A 119 -19.60 -7.76 -7.54
C GLY A 119 -19.07 -6.95 -8.74
N ALA A 120 -17.76 -6.75 -8.86
CA ALA A 120 -17.15 -6.08 -10.01
C ALA A 120 -16.88 -7.07 -11.15
N LYS A 121 -17.06 -6.63 -12.40
CA LYS A 121 -16.73 -7.41 -13.60
C LYS A 121 -15.32 -7.13 -14.14
N GLU A 122 -14.73 -6.02 -13.71
CA GLU A 122 -13.43 -5.52 -14.16
C GLU A 122 -12.75 -4.74 -13.04
N SER A 123 -11.42 -4.63 -13.13
CA SER A 123 -10.60 -3.78 -12.26
C SER A 123 -9.88 -2.72 -13.11
N GLY A 124 -9.60 -1.58 -12.50
CA GLY A 124 -8.80 -0.52 -13.13
C GLY A 124 -7.33 -0.91 -13.26
N TYR A 125 -6.52 0.03 -13.73
CA TYR A 125 -5.10 -0.21 -13.93
C TYR A 125 -4.27 0.25 -12.74
N ILE A 126 -3.08 -0.34 -12.61
CA ILE A 126 -1.99 0.13 -11.75
C ILE A 126 -0.85 0.52 -12.71
N LYS A 127 -0.51 1.80 -12.79
CA LYS A 127 0.41 2.36 -13.80
C LYS A 127 1.53 3.16 -13.12
N ASN A 128 2.71 3.20 -13.74
CA ASN A 128 3.84 4.02 -13.28
C ASN A 128 4.17 3.87 -11.78
N VAL A 129 4.28 2.61 -11.33
CA VAL A 129 4.73 2.30 -9.96
C VAL A 129 6.23 2.02 -9.99
N THR A 130 6.99 2.73 -9.16
CA THR A 130 8.45 2.58 -9.07
C THR A 130 8.87 2.25 -7.65
N PHE A 131 9.77 1.27 -7.51
CA PHE A 131 10.49 0.97 -6.28
C PHE A 131 11.98 1.23 -6.53
N SER A 132 12.62 2.04 -5.70
CA SER A 132 14.04 2.35 -5.80
C SER A 132 14.70 2.24 -4.43
N ASN A 133 15.84 1.55 -4.34
CA ASN A 133 16.54 1.34 -3.07
C ASN A 133 15.62 0.80 -1.95
N VAL A 134 15.01 -0.36 -2.22
CA VAL A 134 14.15 -1.06 -1.28
C VAL A 134 14.82 -2.38 -0.88
N THR A 135 15.01 -2.58 0.41
CA THR A 135 15.55 -3.83 0.97
C THR A 135 14.50 -4.46 1.87
N ALA A 136 14.27 -5.76 1.73
CA ALA A 136 13.25 -6.47 2.50
C ALA A 136 13.78 -7.77 3.11
N ALA A 137 13.41 -8.02 4.36
CA ALA A 137 13.47 -9.33 5.01
C ALA A 137 12.04 -9.78 5.28
N ALA A 138 11.65 -10.92 4.73
CA ALA A 138 10.27 -11.40 4.78
C ALA A 138 10.21 -12.93 4.83
N GLU A 139 9.12 -13.45 5.38
CA GLU A 139 8.83 -14.89 5.40
C GLU A 139 8.21 -15.36 4.07
N GLU A 140 7.65 -14.44 3.27
CA GLU A 140 7.09 -14.71 1.95
C GLU A 140 7.72 -13.86 0.84
N GLY A 141 7.46 -14.25 -0.41
CA GLY A 141 7.92 -13.55 -1.60
C GLY A 141 7.13 -12.29 -1.96
N ILE A 142 7.61 -11.55 -2.96
CA ILE A 142 6.87 -10.46 -3.58
C ILE A 142 5.72 -11.03 -4.43
N VAL A 143 4.52 -10.50 -4.27
CA VAL A 143 3.34 -10.89 -5.04
C VAL A 143 3.01 -9.82 -6.06
N LEU A 144 2.98 -10.21 -7.34
CA LEU A 144 2.47 -9.40 -8.44
C LEU A 144 1.41 -10.21 -9.17
N TYR A 145 0.18 -9.71 -9.19
CA TYR A 145 -0.94 -10.42 -9.79
C TYR A 145 -1.91 -9.49 -10.53
N GLY A 146 -2.06 -9.68 -11.83
CA GLY A 146 -3.05 -9.00 -12.65
C GLY A 146 -4.12 -9.96 -13.14
N TYR A 147 -5.38 -9.55 -13.04
CA TYR A 147 -6.50 -10.20 -13.71
C TYR A 147 -6.86 -9.40 -14.95
N ARG A 148 -6.71 -10.04 -16.11
CA ARG A 148 -6.80 -9.53 -17.49
C ARG A 148 -5.57 -8.82 -18.02
#